data_AF-A0A8S3WYJ2-F1
#
_entry.id   AF-A0A8S3WYJ2-F1
#
_cell.length_a   1.000
_cell.length_b   1.000
_cell.length_c   1.000
_cell.angle_alpha   90.00
_cell.angle_beta   90.00
_cell.angle_gamma   90.00
#
_symmetry.space_group_name_H-M   'P 1'
#
loop_
_entity.id
_entity.type
_entity.pdbx_description
1 polymer ?
#
loop_
_entity_poly.entity_id
_entity_poly.type
_entity_poly.pdbx_seq_one_letter_code
_entity_poly.pdbx_strand_id
1 'polypeptide(L)'
;MSIHKYIDSLHKDEIRYELAIIDVSSTDENVTTDALRKQIRQVYKLARRGSMKCEPLQSPSIASELEICTPKVELLESQLQAGKVDDRNLTLKLSRRANYLMDRLARISESSSHLSDLRSRLIRILSVIDGEDSDTDSEYKETQAQPSNQKVESNVIYVKDKPLNLNTFNLKFDGTTCVRVFIERLED
;
A
#
# COMPACT_ATOMS: atom_id res chain seq x y z
N MET A 1 -5.17 -7.96 -0.46
CA MET A 1 -6.60 -7.55 -0.57
C MET A 1 -7.19 -8.13 -1.85
N SER A 2 -8.40 -8.70 -1.82
CA SER A 2 -9.05 -9.21 -3.05
C SER A 2 -9.36 -8.07 -4.03
N ILE A 3 -9.23 -8.32 -5.32
CA ILE A 3 -9.50 -7.34 -6.39
C ILE A 3 -10.92 -6.78 -6.35
N HIS A 4 -11.88 -7.59 -5.91
CA HIS A 4 -13.25 -7.15 -5.72
C HIS A 4 -13.36 -6.10 -4.61
N LYS A 5 -12.69 -6.37 -3.47
CA LYS A 5 -12.64 -5.42 -2.34
C LYS A 5 -11.93 -4.12 -2.71
N TYR A 6 -10.89 -4.20 -3.55
CA TYR A 6 -10.22 -3.04 -4.13
C TYR A 6 -11.20 -2.20 -4.95
N ILE A 7 -11.81 -2.80 -5.98
CA ILE A 7 -12.73 -2.13 -6.90
C ILE A 7 -13.94 -1.52 -6.17
N ASP A 8 -14.45 -2.19 -5.14
CA ASP A 8 -15.59 -1.70 -4.37
C ASP A 8 -15.26 -0.48 -3.51
N SER A 9 -13.98 -0.30 -3.17
CA SER A 9 -13.50 0.86 -2.41
C SER A 9 -13.21 2.08 -3.27
N LEU A 10 -13.17 1.94 -4.60
CA LEU A 10 -12.89 3.06 -5.52
C LEU A 10 -14.12 3.95 -5.72
N HIS A 11 -13.85 5.25 -5.85
CA HIS A 11 -14.83 6.25 -6.26
C HIS A 11 -15.01 6.27 -7.79
N LYS A 12 -16.08 6.92 -8.26
CA LYS A 12 -16.45 6.95 -9.69
C LYS A 12 -15.32 7.51 -10.57
N ASP A 13 -14.69 8.59 -10.13
CA ASP A 13 -13.55 9.23 -10.81
C ASP A 13 -12.32 8.32 -10.89
N GLU A 14 -12.10 7.48 -9.88
CA GLU A 14 -10.97 6.56 -9.82
C GLU A 14 -11.16 5.33 -10.68
N ILE A 15 -12.38 4.80 -10.72
CA ILE A 15 -12.70 3.72 -11.65
C ILE A 15 -12.51 4.21 -13.09
N ARG A 16 -12.94 5.45 -13.38
CA ARG A 16 -12.70 6.07 -14.69
C ARG A 16 -11.21 6.23 -14.99
N TYR A 17 -10.43 6.65 -14.01
CA TYR A 17 -8.97 6.76 -14.14
C TYR A 17 -8.31 5.42 -14.46
N GLU A 18 -8.64 4.37 -13.71
CA GLU A 18 -8.08 3.03 -13.93
C GLU A 18 -8.46 2.46 -15.30
N LEU A 19 -9.71 2.69 -15.74
CA LEU A 19 -10.16 2.32 -17.07
C LEU A 19 -9.43 3.10 -18.17
N ALA A 20 -9.22 4.41 -17.98
CA ALA A 20 -8.51 5.26 -18.92
C ALA A 20 -7.05 4.84 -19.10
N ILE A 21 -6.36 4.46 -18.02
CA ILE A 21 -4.97 3.97 -18.10
C ILE A 21 -4.83 2.69 -18.93
N ILE A 22 -5.84 1.83 -18.91
CA ILE A 22 -5.87 0.56 -19.66
C ILE A 22 -6.50 0.75 -21.05
N ASP A 23 -6.78 2.00 -21.45
CA ASP A 23 -7.45 2.37 -22.72
C ASP A 23 -8.82 1.70 -22.91
N VAL A 24 -9.52 1.43 -21.81
CA VAL A 24 -10.90 0.95 -21.81
C VAL A 24 -11.80 2.16 -21.59
N SER A 25 -11.95 2.98 -22.62
CA SER A 25 -12.73 4.21 -22.50
C SER A 25 -14.23 3.92 -22.40
N SER A 26 -14.85 4.42 -21.32
CA SER A 26 -16.30 4.59 -21.24
C SER A 26 -16.58 6.08 -21.45
N THR A 27 -17.04 6.42 -22.66
CA THR A 27 -17.29 7.82 -23.08
C THR A 27 -18.58 8.41 -22.52
N ASP A 28 -19.41 7.60 -21.86
CA ASP A 28 -20.71 8.03 -21.37
C ASP A 28 -20.63 8.53 -19.92
N GLU A 29 -20.91 9.82 -19.73
CA GLU A 29 -20.88 10.45 -18.41
C GLU A 29 -21.96 9.93 -17.46
N ASN A 30 -23.05 9.39 -18.01
CA ASN A 30 -24.23 8.93 -17.28
C ASN A 30 -24.10 7.49 -16.77
N VAL A 31 -22.98 6.82 -17.04
CA VAL A 31 -22.75 5.45 -16.56
C VAL A 31 -22.72 5.41 -15.03
N THR A 32 -23.48 4.47 -14.46
CA THR A 32 -23.56 4.27 -13.01
C THR A 32 -22.26 3.71 -12.47
N THR A 33 -21.94 4.00 -11.20
CA THR A 33 -20.74 3.47 -10.54
C THR A 33 -20.69 1.95 -10.58
N ASP A 34 -21.84 1.28 -10.45
CA ASP A 34 -21.91 -0.19 -10.49
C ASP A 34 -21.64 -0.76 -11.89
N ALA A 35 -22.06 -0.05 -12.95
CA ALA A 35 -21.70 -0.43 -14.32
C ALA A 35 -20.19 -0.29 -14.55
N LEU A 36 -19.57 0.80 -14.08
CA LEU A 36 -18.12 0.99 -14.14
C LEU A 36 -17.37 -0.08 -13.33
N ARG A 37 -17.85 -0.44 -12.13
CA ARG A 37 -17.29 -1.54 -11.32
C ARG A 37 -17.37 -2.88 -12.05
N LYS A 38 -18.48 -3.17 -12.73
CA LYS A 38 -18.61 -4.38 -13.55
C LYS A 38 -17.60 -4.41 -14.70
N GLN A 39 -17.42 -3.28 -15.39
CA GLN A 39 -16.45 -3.15 -16.48
C GLN A 39 -15.03 -3.43 -15.99
N ILE A 40 -14.56 -2.75 -14.93
CA ILE A 40 -13.21 -2.96 -14.43
C ILE A 40 -12.99 -4.38 -13.90
N ARG A 41 -14.00 -5.00 -13.25
CA ARG A 41 -13.94 -6.42 -12.86
C ARG A 41 -13.77 -7.35 -14.07
N GLN A 42 -14.47 -7.06 -15.18
CA GLN A 42 -14.37 -7.83 -16.41
C GLN A 42 -12.98 -7.69 -17.04
N VAL A 43 -12.43 -6.46 -17.08
CA VAL A 43 -11.06 -6.16 -17.53
C VAL A 43 -10.06 -7.04 -16.77
N TYR A 44 -10.09 -7.01 -15.44
CA TYR A 44 -9.20 -7.82 -14.62
C TYR A 44 -9.41 -9.34 -14.79
N LYS A 45 -10.64 -9.79 -15.03
CA LYS A 45 -10.92 -11.20 -15.32
C LYS A 45 -10.31 -11.65 -16.65
N LEU A 46 -10.35 -10.80 -17.67
CA LEU A 46 -9.72 -11.07 -18.97
C LEU A 46 -8.19 -11.06 -18.86
N ALA A 47 -7.65 -10.11 -18.09
CA ALA A 47 -6.22 -10.01 -17.81
C ALA A 47 -5.67 -11.27 -17.14
N ARG A 48 -6.36 -11.73 -16.09
CA ARG A 48 -5.99 -12.98 -15.38
C ARG A 48 -6.02 -14.22 -16.27
N ARG A 49 -6.86 -14.21 -17.31
CA ARG A 49 -6.96 -15.30 -18.30
C ARG A 49 -5.91 -15.19 -19.42
N GLY A 50 -5.06 -14.17 -19.40
CA GLY A 50 -4.12 -13.88 -20.48
C GLY A 50 -4.80 -13.40 -21.77
N SER A 51 -6.11 -13.10 -21.73
CA SER A 51 -6.87 -12.65 -22.89
C SER A 51 -6.70 -11.16 -23.19
N MET A 52 -6.05 -10.42 -22.28
CA MET A 52 -5.79 -9.00 -22.40
C MET A 52 -4.55 -8.64 -21.58
N LYS A 53 -3.73 -7.72 -22.07
CA LYS A 53 -2.65 -7.12 -21.29
C LYS A 53 -3.17 -5.87 -20.60
N CYS A 54 -3.08 -5.80 -19.26
CA CYS A 54 -3.40 -4.60 -18.49
C CYS A 54 -2.12 -3.83 -18.15
N GLU A 55 -1.35 -3.47 -19.18
CA GLU A 55 -0.22 -2.57 -19.00
C GLU A 55 -0.71 -1.13 -19.17
N PRO A 56 -0.27 -0.17 -18.34
CA PRO A 56 -0.56 1.24 -18.53
C PRO A 56 -0.11 1.69 -19.92
N LEU A 57 -1.06 2.07 -20.78
CA LEU A 57 -0.76 2.52 -22.15
C LEU A 57 -0.32 3.99 -22.18
N GLN A 58 -0.66 4.75 -21.13
CA GLN A 58 -0.30 6.15 -20.99
C GLN A 58 0.34 6.40 -19.62
N SER A 59 1.54 6.97 -19.61
CA SER A 59 2.13 7.54 -18.41
C SER A 59 1.37 8.82 -18.05
N PRO A 60 0.76 8.92 -16.86
CA PRO A 60 0.02 10.10 -16.48
C PRO A 60 0.97 11.30 -16.30
N SER A 61 0.53 12.51 -16.69
CA SER A 61 1.35 13.71 -16.55
C SER A 61 1.49 14.11 -15.08
N ILE A 62 2.68 14.61 -14.68
CA ILE A 62 2.90 15.09 -13.32
C ILE A 62 1.88 16.16 -12.93
N ALA A 63 1.64 17.13 -13.80
CA ALA A 63 0.77 18.28 -13.49
C ALA A 63 -0.67 17.83 -13.18
N SER A 64 -1.26 16.97 -14.02
CA SER A 64 -2.61 16.45 -13.81
C SER A 64 -2.71 15.59 -12.55
N GLU A 65 -1.66 14.83 -12.24
CA GLU A 65 -1.63 13.98 -11.06
C GLU A 65 -1.51 14.78 -9.77
N LEU A 66 -0.69 15.82 -9.76
CA LEU A 66 -0.58 16.74 -8.63
C LEU A 66 -1.91 17.47 -8.37
N GLU A 67 -2.58 17.95 -9.42
CA GLU A 67 -3.87 18.64 -9.31
C GLU A 67 -4.94 17.75 -8.68
N ILE A 68 -4.98 16.46 -9.02
CA ILE A 68 -5.98 15.52 -8.51
C ILE A 68 -5.60 14.96 -7.13
N CYS A 69 -4.32 14.63 -6.91
CA CYS A 69 -3.89 13.93 -5.70
C CYS A 69 -3.73 14.87 -4.50
N THR A 70 -3.27 16.10 -4.70
CA THR A 70 -3.04 17.07 -3.61
C THR A 70 -4.29 17.29 -2.74
N PRO A 71 -5.47 17.66 -3.27
CA PRO A 71 -6.66 17.87 -2.45
C PRO A 71 -7.15 16.58 -1.79
N LYS A 72 -6.89 15.41 -2.39
CA LYS A 72 -7.26 14.12 -1.79
C LYS A 72 -6.36 13.77 -0.60
N VAL A 73 -5.07 14.11 -0.65
CA VAL A 73 -4.14 13.93 0.48
C VAL A 73 -4.50 14.87 1.62
N GLU A 74 -4.80 16.14 1.33
CA GLU A 74 -5.24 17.11 2.35
C GLU A 74 -6.53 16.67 3.06
N LEU A 75 -7.47 16.10 2.31
CA LEU A 75 -8.69 15.54 2.88
C LEU A 75 -8.40 14.36 3.82
N LEU A 76 -7.46 13.48 3.45
CA LEU A 76 -7.07 12.35 4.30
C LEU A 76 -6.41 12.82 5.60
N GLU A 77 -5.52 13.82 5.53
CA GLU A 77 -4.89 14.43 6.70
C GLU A 77 -5.93 15.06 7.62
N SER A 78 -6.89 15.79 7.05
CA SER A 78 -7.98 16.41 7.79
C SER A 78 -8.86 15.36 8.47
N GLN A 79 -9.19 14.26 7.78
CA GLN A 79 -9.96 13.16 8.34
C GLN A 79 -9.21 12.39 9.43
N LEU A 80 -7.89 12.26 9.31
CA LEU A 80 -7.03 11.64 10.32
C LEU A 80 -6.95 12.50 11.59
N GLN A 81 -6.88 13.83 11.45
CA GLN A 81 -6.86 14.77 12.57
C GLN A 81 -8.23 14.88 13.26
N ALA A 82 -9.32 14.85 12.50
CA ALA A 82 -10.68 14.97 13.03
C ALA A 82 -11.23 13.64 13.58
N GLY A 83 -10.76 12.51 13.04
CA GLY A 83 -11.17 11.18 13.46
C GLY A 83 -10.50 10.76 14.76
N LYS A 84 -11.23 10.05 15.63
CA LYS A 84 -10.58 9.21 16.64
C LYS A 84 -9.96 8.04 15.89
N VAL A 85 -8.63 7.90 15.98
CA VAL A 85 -7.86 6.79 15.37
C VAL A 85 -8.39 5.41 15.77
N ASP A 86 -9.19 5.33 16.85
CA ASP A 86 -9.85 4.12 17.34
C ASP A 86 -11.00 3.60 16.46
N ASP A 87 -11.54 4.39 15.51
CA ASP A 87 -12.55 3.88 14.58
C ASP A 87 -11.90 3.01 13.50
N ARG A 88 -11.90 1.70 13.75
CA ARG A 88 -11.39 0.66 12.84
C ARG A 88 -11.93 0.75 11.41
N ASN A 89 -13.17 1.21 11.23
CA ASN A 89 -13.75 1.33 9.89
C ASN A 89 -13.23 2.57 9.17
N LEU A 90 -13.01 3.66 9.89
CA LEU A 90 -12.40 4.88 9.35
C LEU A 90 -10.94 4.61 8.97
N THR A 91 -10.15 4.01 9.85
CA THR A 91 -8.74 3.67 9.58
C THR A 91 -8.59 2.75 8.38
N LEU A 92 -9.43 1.71 8.24
CA LEU A 92 -9.44 0.87 7.05
C LEU A 92 -9.79 1.63 5.77
N LYS A 93 -10.72 2.60 5.82
CA LYS A 93 -11.06 3.44 4.65
C LYS A 93 -9.90 4.36 4.28
N LEU A 94 -9.30 5.03 5.27
CA LEU A 94 -8.16 5.92 5.07
C LEU A 94 -6.95 5.16 4.51
N SER A 95 -6.64 3.98 5.07
CA SER A 95 -5.53 3.12 4.60
C SER A 95 -5.74 2.70 3.15
N ARG A 96 -6.93 2.24 2.77
CA ARG A 96 -7.23 1.89 1.37
C ARG A 96 -7.04 3.07 0.43
N ARG A 97 -7.48 4.25 0.87
CA ARG A 97 -7.40 5.47 0.07
C ARG A 97 -5.96 5.95 -0.10
N ALA A 98 -5.17 5.94 0.96
CA ALA A 98 -3.76 6.31 0.92
C ALA A 98 -2.97 5.34 0.05
N ASN A 99 -3.21 4.03 0.17
CA ASN A 99 -2.59 3.02 -0.68
C ASN A 99 -2.94 3.21 -2.17
N TYR A 100 -4.21 3.50 -2.49
CA TYR A 100 -4.60 3.80 -3.87
C TYR A 100 -3.83 5.00 -4.44
N LEU A 101 -3.70 6.08 -3.67
CA LEU A 101 -2.95 7.27 -4.10
C LEU A 101 -1.46 6.97 -4.25
N MET A 102 -0.88 6.16 -3.37
CA MET A 102 0.51 5.70 -3.50
C MET A 102 0.71 4.90 -4.79
N ASP A 103 -0.15 3.92 -5.06
CA ASP A 103 -0.08 3.10 -6.28
C ASP A 103 -0.26 3.96 -7.54
N ARG A 104 -1.14 4.95 -7.48
CA ARG A 104 -1.37 5.91 -8.56
C ARG A 104 -0.13 6.76 -8.84
N LEU A 105 0.47 7.35 -7.79
CA LEU A 105 1.68 8.16 -7.92
C LEU A 105 2.90 7.33 -8.32
N ALA A 106 2.97 6.05 -7.96
CA ALA A 106 4.07 5.14 -8.34
C ALA A 106 4.15 4.88 -9.85
N ARG A 107 3.07 5.11 -10.60
CA ARG A 107 3.04 4.98 -12.08
C ARG A 107 3.78 6.12 -12.79
N ILE A 108 4.13 7.18 -12.08
CA ILE A 108 4.90 8.31 -12.61
C ILE A 108 6.39 7.98 -12.49
N SER A 109 7.03 7.79 -13.64
CA SER A 109 8.48 7.49 -13.74
C SER A 109 9.36 8.72 -13.52
N GLU A 110 8.82 9.92 -13.74
CA GLU A 110 9.56 11.18 -13.61
C GLU A 110 9.66 11.64 -12.15
N SER A 111 10.83 12.16 -11.77
CA SER A 111 11.08 12.69 -10.43
C SER A 111 10.66 14.15 -10.32
N SER A 112 9.89 14.49 -9.29
CA SER A 112 9.54 15.86 -8.92
C SER A 112 9.55 16.00 -7.39
N SER A 113 10.02 17.15 -6.89
CA SER A 113 10.00 17.45 -5.45
C SER A 113 8.58 17.40 -4.89
N HIS A 114 7.60 17.92 -5.61
CA HIS A 114 6.19 17.90 -5.23
C HIS A 114 5.63 16.47 -5.15
N LEU A 115 6.03 15.59 -6.08
CA LEU A 115 5.63 14.17 -6.02
C LEU A 115 6.25 13.47 -4.82
N SER A 116 7.53 13.74 -4.54
CA SER A 116 8.21 13.17 -3.37
C SER A 116 7.58 13.64 -2.05
N ASP A 117 7.13 14.89 -1.98
CA ASP A 117 6.42 15.43 -0.83
C ASP A 117 5.06 14.75 -0.63
N LEU A 118 4.25 14.61 -1.69
CA LEU A 118 2.98 13.89 -1.60
C LEU A 118 3.16 12.43 -1.18
N ARG A 119 4.14 11.72 -1.74
CA ARG A 119 4.48 10.35 -1.33
C ARG A 119 4.88 10.29 0.15
N SER A 120 5.68 11.24 0.62
CA SER A 120 6.10 11.33 2.03
C SER A 120 4.92 11.60 2.96
N ARG A 121 3.98 12.47 2.57
CA ARG A 121 2.74 12.73 3.30
C ARG A 121 1.87 11.49 3.40
N LEU A 122 1.68 10.77 2.30
CA LEU A 122 0.94 9.51 2.28
C LEU A 122 1.58 8.43 3.16
N ILE A 123 2.92 8.32 3.17
CA ILE A 123 3.64 7.40 4.05
C ILE A 123 3.35 7.74 5.52
N ARG A 124 3.43 9.03 5.90
CA ARG A 124 3.11 9.45 7.27
C ARG A 124 1.68 9.10 7.67
N ILE A 125 0.71 9.28 6.77
CA ILE A 125 -0.68 8.89 7.00
C ILE A 125 -0.79 7.39 7.26
N LEU A 126 -0.14 6.57 6.42
CA LEU A 126 -0.14 5.11 6.58
C LEU A 126 0.52 4.68 7.89
N SER A 127 1.66 5.25 8.26
CA SER A 127 2.36 4.97 9.52
C SER A 127 1.49 5.27 10.74
N VAL A 128 0.75 6.38 10.74
CA VAL A 128 -0.18 6.71 11.83
C VAL A 128 -1.34 5.71 11.89
N ILE A 129 -1.82 5.23 10.74
CA ILE A 129 -2.95 4.29 10.67
C ILE A 129 -2.55 2.87 11.09
N ASP A 130 -1.37 2.41 10.67
CA ASP A 130 -0.88 1.06 10.98
C ASP A 130 -0.45 0.93 12.45
N GLY A 131 -0.40 2.05 13.17
CA GLY A 131 0.14 2.14 14.52
C GLY A 131 1.65 2.12 14.42
N GLU A 132 2.30 3.17 14.94
CA GLU A 132 3.67 2.99 15.36
C GLU A 132 3.68 1.82 16.35
N ASP A 133 4.52 0.81 16.11
CA ASP A 133 5.10 -0.04 17.13
C ASP A 133 5.89 0.85 18.12
N SER A 134 5.20 1.78 18.78
CA SER A 134 5.69 2.47 19.97
C SER A 134 5.23 1.64 21.17
N ASP A 135 5.66 0.38 21.20
CA ASP A 135 6.09 -0.17 22.48
C ASP A 135 7.24 0.74 22.93
N THR A 136 6.89 1.76 23.71
CA THR A 136 7.77 2.32 24.72
C THR A 136 8.14 1.20 25.69
N ASP A 137 8.98 0.26 25.26
CA ASP A 137 9.76 -0.61 26.13
C ASP A 137 10.99 0.18 26.59
N SER A 138 10.73 1.29 27.27
CA SER A 138 11.70 1.97 28.11
C SER A 138 11.35 1.68 29.57
N GLU A 139 11.55 0.45 30.01
CA GLU A 139 11.96 0.25 31.41
C GLU A 139 12.81 -1.00 31.56
N TYR A 140 14.10 -0.74 31.74
CA TYR A 140 15.10 -1.65 32.25
C TYR A 140 14.58 -2.44 33.45
N LYS A 141 14.40 -3.75 33.30
CA LYS A 141 14.54 -4.69 34.43
C LYS A 141 15.61 -5.70 34.11
N GLU A 142 16.84 -5.24 34.33
CA GLU A 142 17.94 -6.09 34.70
C GLU A 142 17.59 -6.82 36.00
N THR A 143 17.49 -8.13 35.96
CA THR A 143 17.60 -8.95 37.18
C THR A 143 18.34 -10.23 36.83
N GLN A 144 19.64 -10.22 37.14
CA GLN A 144 20.45 -11.43 37.22
C GLN A 144 20.02 -12.25 38.44
N ALA A 145 19.84 -13.57 38.28
CA ALA A 145 20.49 -14.63 39.08
C ALA A 145 19.86 -16.03 38.87
N GLN A 146 20.56 -16.85 38.08
CA GLN A 146 21.03 -18.23 38.35
C GLN A 146 20.07 -19.44 38.63
N PRO A 147 20.57 -20.69 38.43
CA PRO A 147 19.83 -21.79 37.79
C PRO A 147 19.42 -22.93 38.74
N SER A 148 18.52 -23.80 38.29
CA SER A 148 18.48 -25.18 38.81
C SER A 148 18.02 -26.18 37.73
N ASN A 149 18.75 -27.30 37.70
CA ASN A 149 18.65 -28.42 36.76
C ASN A 149 17.30 -29.14 36.83
N GLN A 150 16.80 -29.62 35.68
CA GLN A 150 16.34 -31.01 35.55
C GLN A 150 16.31 -31.45 34.08
N LYS A 151 17.00 -32.57 33.82
CA LYS A 151 17.12 -33.26 32.54
C LYS A 151 15.78 -33.88 32.12
N VAL A 152 15.34 -33.60 30.89
CA VAL A 152 14.58 -34.55 30.07
C VAL A 152 15.10 -34.40 28.63
N GLU A 153 15.68 -35.48 28.11
CA GLU A 153 16.18 -35.57 26.74
C GLU A 153 15.00 -35.63 25.77
N SER A 154 14.79 -34.56 25.02
CA SER A 154 14.05 -34.57 23.77
C SER A 154 14.96 -33.95 22.70
N ASN A 155 15.23 -34.73 21.64
CA ASN A 155 15.96 -34.26 20.47
C ASN A 155 15.15 -33.18 19.76
N VAL A 156 15.29 -31.93 20.20
CA VAL A 156 14.80 -30.74 19.51
C VAL A 156 15.95 -30.23 18.64
N ILE A 157 15.77 -30.32 17.33
CA ILE A 157 16.66 -29.66 16.37
C ILE A 157 16.45 -28.15 16.56
N TYR A 158 17.35 -27.50 17.29
CA TYR A 158 17.44 -26.05 17.29
C TYR A 158 18.02 -25.61 15.95
N VAL A 159 17.14 -25.26 15.01
CA VAL A 159 17.54 -24.39 13.90
C VAL A 159 17.86 -23.04 14.55
N LYS A 160 19.14 -22.73 14.68
CA LYS A 160 19.58 -21.37 15.02
C LYS A 160 19.12 -20.49 13.87
N ASP A 161 18.03 -19.75 14.06
CA ASP A 161 17.71 -18.60 13.24
C ASP A 161 18.90 -17.65 13.32
N LYS A 162 19.72 -17.65 12.27
CA LYS A 162 20.76 -16.64 12.13
C LYS A 162 20.03 -15.31 11.99
N PRO A 163 20.26 -14.33 12.86
CA PRO A 163 19.73 -12.99 12.64
C PRO A 163 20.27 -12.50 11.30
N LEU A 164 19.37 -12.31 10.34
CA LEU A 164 19.67 -11.70 9.05
C LEU A 164 20.18 -10.30 9.32
N ASN A 165 21.48 -10.08 9.16
CA ASN A 165 22.07 -8.78 9.30
C ASN A 165 21.70 -7.95 8.06
N LEU A 166 20.63 -7.15 8.19
CA LEU A 166 20.12 -6.33 7.09
C LEU A 166 21.15 -5.31 6.58
N ASN A 167 22.19 -4.98 7.37
CA ASN A 167 23.27 -4.08 6.95
C ASN A 167 24.15 -4.65 5.83
N THR A 168 24.11 -5.96 5.55
CA THR A 168 24.82 -6.53 4.38
C THR A 168 24.05 -6.39 3.08
N PHE A 169 22.77 -6.05 3.12
CA PHE A 169 22.01 -5.76 1.91
C PHE A 169 22.17 -4.28 1.57
N ASN A 170 22.91 -4.01 0.50
CA ASN A 170 22.97 -2.68 -0.13
C ASN A 170 21.61 -2.40 -0.82
N LEU A 171 20.57 -2.18 -0.03
CA LEU A 171 19.23 -1.87 -0.49
C LEU A 171 19.19 -0.40 -0.90
N LYS A 172 19.39 -0.14 -2.19
CA LYS A 172 19.04 1.15 -2.79
C LYS A 172 17.59 1.09 -3.22
N PHE A 173 16.75 1.88 -2.56
CA PHE A 173 15.37 2.08 -2.97
C PHE A 173 15.36 2.91 -4.26
N ASP A 174 14.99 2.28 -5.38
CA ASP A 174 14.92 2.93 -6.70
C ASP A 174 13.56 3.57 -7.00
N GLY A 175 12.60 3.47 -6.05
CA GLY A 175 11.26 4.04 -6.19
C GLY A 175 10.37 3.34 -7.22
N THR A 176 10.84 2.26 -7.87
CA THR A 176 10.10 1.55 -8.91
C THR A 176 9.49 0.23 -8.42
N THR A 177 9.98 -0.29 -7.29
CA THR A 177 9.50 -1.56 -6.74
C THR A 177 8.42 -1.30 -5.69
N CYS A 178 7.17 -1.62 -6.02
CA CYS A 178 6.08 -1.70 -5.05
C CYS A 178 6.51 -2.63 -3.91
N VAL A 179 6.42 -2.17 -2.66
CA VAL A 179 6.88 -2.88 -1.44
C VAL A 179 6.37 -4.33 -1.40
N ARG A 180 5.21 -4.59 -2.00
CA ARG A 180 4.62 -5.92 -2.13
C ARG A 180 5.48 -6.91 -2.93
N VAL A 181 6.05 -6.47 -4.05
CA VAL A 181 6.94 -7.29 -4.91
C VAL A 181 8.28 -7.54 -4.22
N PHE A 182 8.69 -6.64 -3.32
CA PHE A 182 9.93 -6.80 -2.55
C PHE A 182 9.77 -7.85 -1.44
N ILE A 183 8.63 -7.88 -0.74
CA ILE A 183 8.34 -8.89 0.30
C ILE A 183 8.21 -10.29 -0.31
N GLU A 184 7.52 -10.43 -1.45
CA GLU A 184 7.37 -11.73 -2.12
C GLU A 184 8.72 -12.32 -2.59
N ARG A 185 9.73 -11.50 -2.87
CA ARG A 185 11.09 -11.97 -3.24
C ARG A 185 11.96 -12.39 -2.05
N LEU A 186 11.58 -12.07 -0.82
CA LEU A 186 12.30 -12.49 0.38
C LEU A 186 11.83 -13.84 0.92
N GLU A 187 10.68 -14.34 0.43
CA GLU A 187 10.09 -15.62 0.83
C GLU A 187 10.46 -16.80 -0.11
N ASP A 188 11.14 -16.54 -1.23
CA ASP A 188 11.74 -17.52 -2.15
C ASP A 188 13.26 -17.69 -1.89
#